data_AF-A0A7Z9PZP0-F1
#
_entry.id   AF-A0A7Z9PZP0-F1
#
_cell.length_a   1.000
_cell.length_b   1.000
_cell.length_c   1.000
_cell.angle_alpha   90.00
_cell.angle_beta   90.00
_cell.angle_gamma   90.00
#
_symmetry.space_group_name_H-M   'P 1'
#
loop_
_entity.id
_entity.type
_entity.pdbx_description
1 polymer ?
#
loop_
_entity_poly.entity_id
_entity_poly.type
_entity_poly.pdbx_seq_one_letter_code
_entity_poly.pdbx_strand_id
1 'polypeptide(L)'
;MKRLLLFSLLLLTFSPVQAERVPKTTVVGSVYMVEPAFEPVLQETIARLRALISEQRAQGKLIGFVSIPLSTRGGGYRDINTEVSEQIKNKLEKRFGADHFWALAPGLVESSLPRVNGMSAGGGEYMYMWTEVLAGPQGLGEQFDLIYFSGPSDFANYFGLNGSDDLGKLQSYLEATEKKDEQFAQAFSTPEQRKAFLHYYSMKASVNFSDGSHDEWNIFRRVNERRRRELGIVEQLPIYFDGRQMPSAVLERSVSKGYEVSDE
;
A
#
# COMPACT_ATOMS: atom_id res chain seq x y z
N MET A 1 36.83 2.77 -62.98
CA MET A 1 36.38 1.73 -62.01
C MET A 1 36.57 2.26 -60.60
N LYS A 2 35.52 2.74 -59.92
CA LYS A 2 35.55 3.12 -58.50
C LYS A 2 34.75 2.08 -57.72
N ARG A 3 35.41 1.36 -56.81
CA ARG A 3 34.79 0.34 -55.94
C ARG A 3 34.00 1.04 -54.84
N LEU A 4 32.72 0.69 -54.72
CA LEU A 4 31.85 1.06 -53.61
C LEU A 4 32.03 0.01 -52.51
N LEU A 5 32.50 0.41 -51.32
CA LEU A 5 32.52 -0.44 -50.13
C LEU A 5 31.14 -0.35 -49.45
N LEU A 6 30.39 -1.46 -49.44
CA LEU A 6 29.22 -1.63 -48.58
C LEU A 6 29.72 -1.94 -47.16
N PHE A 7 29.44 -1.04 -46.21
CA PHE A 7 29.52 -1.34 -44.79
C PHE A 7 28.22 -2.03 -44.37
N SER A 8 28.32 -3.31 -43.97
CA SER A 8 27.21 -4.03 -43.36
C SER A 8 27.17 -3.70 -41.88
N LEU A 9 26.13 -2.99 -41.43
CA LEU A 9 25.94 -2.62 -40.03
C LEU A 9 25.27 -3.79 -39.31
N LEU A 10 26.03 -4.48 -38.46
CA LEU A 10 25.52 -5.54 -37.59
C LEU A 10 24.68 -4.89 -36.47
N LEU A 11 23.35 -5.00 -36.55
CA LEU A 11 22.44 -4.58 -35.48
C LEU A 11 22.52 -5.61 -34.34
N LEU A 12 23.30 -5.29 -33.30
CA LEU A 12 23.27 -6.00 -32.03
C LEU A 12 21.95 -5.69 -31.32
N THR A 13 21.05 -6.67 -31.25
CA THR A 13 19.86 -6.59 -30.41
C THR A 13 20.28 -6.77 -28.95
N PHE A 14 20.48 -5.66 -28.24
CA PHE A 14 20.55 -5.67 -26.78
C PHE A 14 19.19 -6.12 -26.24
N SER A 15 19.11 -7.37 -25.79
CA SER A 15 18.05 -7.75 -24.87
C SER A 15 18.34 -7.05 -23.54
N PRO A 16 17.39 -6.30 -22.94
CA PRO A 16 17.62 -5.74 -21.63
C PRO A 16 17.85 -6.91 -20.66
N VAL A 17 19.02 -6.92 -20.01
CA VAL A 17 19.29 -7.82 -18.90
C VAL A 17 18.24 -7.50 -17.85
N GLN A 18 17.33 -8.45 -17.60
CA GLN A 18 16.39 -8.35 -16.50
C GLN A 18 17.22 -8.35 -15.22
N ALA A 19 17.14 -7.27 -14.44
CA ALA A 19 17.93 -7.14 -13.22
C ALA A 19 17.64 -8.34 -12.28
N GLU A 20 18.71 -9.00 -11.82
CA GLU A 20 18.60 -10.15 -10.93
C GLU A 20 17.99 -9.71 -9.60
N ARG A 21 16.87 -10.34 -9.21
CA ARG A 21 16.21 -10.09 -7.92
C ARG A 21 16.64 -11.16 -6.94
N VAL A 22 16.94 -10.76 -5.71
CA VAL A 22 17.41 -11.65 -4.64
C VAL A 22 16.39 -11.75 -3.51
N PRO A 23 16.27 -12.90 -2.84
CA PRO A 23 15.40 -13.03 -1.69
C PRO A 23 15.94 -12.20 -0.51
N LYS A 24 15.04 -11.49 0.17
CA LYS A 24 15.32 -10.71 1.38
C LYS A 24 14.36 -11.11 2.49
N THR A 25 14.90 -11.67 3.56
CA THR A 25 14.16 -12.03 4.77
C THR A 25 14.04 -10.82 5.70
N THR A 26 12.83 -10.59 6.21
CA THR A 26 12.51 -9.50 7.13
C THR A 26 12.58 -9.94 8.58
N VAL A 27 12.53 -9.00 9.52
CA VAL A 27 12.55 -9.25 10.97
C VAL A 27 11.42 -10.17 11.48
N VAL A 28 10.31 -10.28 10.75
CA VAL A 28 9.18 -11.18 11.06
C VAL A 28 9.17 -12.46 10.24
N GLY A 29 10.23 -12.72 9.47
CA GLY A 29 10.41 -13.94 8.69
C GLY A 29 9.70 -13.96 7.33
N SER A 30 9.02 -12.88 6.94
CA SER A 30 8.52 -12.75 5.55
C SER A 30 9.70 -12.63 4.58
N VAL A 31 9.60 -13.23 3.40
CA VAL A 31 10.62 -13.16 2.35
C VAL A 31 10.05 -12.45 1.12
N TYR A 32 10.81 -11.50 0.56
CA TYR A 32 10.45 -10.76 -0.65
C TYR A 32 11.59 -10.80 -1.66
N MET A 33 11.25 -10.86 -2.96
CA MET A 33 12.24 -10.70 -4.02
C MET A 33 12.48 -9.22 -4.27
N VAL A 34 13.72 -8.78 -4.08
CA VAL A 34 14.15 -7.37 -4.16
C VAL A 34 15.32 -7.25 -5.13
N GLU A 35 15.30 -6.23 -5.98
CA GLU A 35 16.47 -5.87 -6.78
C GLU A 35 17.53 -5.18 -5.88
N PRO A 36 18.78 -5.68 -5.82
CA PRO A 36 19.83 -5.14 -4.95
C PRO A 36 20.10 -3.64 -5.10
N ALA A 37 19.88 -3.09 -6.30
CA ALA A 37 20.07 -1.66 -6.58
C ALA A 37 19.15 -0.77 -5.74
N PHE A 38 18.00 -1.26 -5.30
CA PHE A 38 17.08 -0.51 -4.44
C PHE A 38 17.51 -0.48 -2.96
N GLU A 39 18.44 -1.34 -2.52
CA GLU A 39 18.80 -1.44 -1.09
C GLU A 39 19.11 -0.09 -0.43
N PRO A 40 19.95 0.80 -1.00
CA PRO A 40 20.26 2.07 -0.35
C PRO A 40 19.02 2.94 -0.14
N VAL A 41 18.15 3.03 -1.15
CA VAL A 41 16.93 3.85 -1.06
C VAL A 41 15.90 3.24 -0.12
N LEU A 42 15.82 1.90 -0.05
CA LEU A 42 14.96 1.22 0.92
C LEU A 42 15.41 1.54 2.35
N GLN A 43 16.71 1.42 2.65
CA GLN A 43 17.23 1.68 4.00
C GLN A 43 17.07 3.14 4.42
N GLU A 44 17.34 4.09 3.52
CA GLU A 44 17.10 5.51 3.77
C GLU A 44 15.62 5.79 4.05
N THR A 45 14.75 5.18 3.26
CA THR A 45 13.30 5.35 3.38
C THR A 45 12.76 4.76 4.69
N ILE A 46 13.19 3.56 5.07
CA ILE A 46 12.86 2.93 6.36
C ILE A 46 13.31 3.83 7.52
N ALA A 47 14.54 4.35 7.48
CA ALA A 47 15.06 5.22 8.51
C ALA A 47 14.25 6.52 8.63
N ARG A 48 13.94 7.16 7.50
CA ARG A 48 13.13 8.39 7.45
C ARG A 48 11.74 8.16 8.02
N LEU A 49 11.06 7.09 7.62
CA LEU A 49 9.72 6.76 8.13
C LEU A 49 9.73 6.48 9.64
N ARG A 50 10.68 5.69 10.13
CA ARG A 50 10.83 5.41 11.56
C ARG A 50 11.16 6.67 12.36
N ALA A 51 11.93 7.59 11.80
CA ALA A 51 12.22 8.90 12.41
C ALA A 51 10.96 9.78 12.48
N LEU A 52 10.18 9.87 11.41
CA LEU A 52 8.91 10.59 11.38
C LEU A 52 7.93 10.06 12.44
N ILE A 53 7.80 8.73 12.55
CA ILE A 53 6.97 8.12 13.59
C ILE A 53 7.50 8.49 14.98
N SER A 54 8.81 8.39 15.19
CA SER A 54 9.44 8.71 16.48
C SER A 54 9.24 10.18 16.88
N GLU A 55 9.26 11.10 15.91
CA GLU A 55 8.97 12.52 16.14
C GLU A 55 7.53 12.72 16.64
N GLN A 56 6.55 12.08 16.01
CA GLN A 56 5.16 12.17 16.47
C GLN A 56 4.97 11.53 17.86
N ARG A 57 5.66 10.42 18.14
CA ARG A 57 5.66 9.81 19.48
C ARG A 57 6.29 10.72 20.54
N ALA A 58 7.38 11.41 20.19
CA ALA A 58 8.05 12.35 21.09
C ALA A 58 7.16 13.55 21.47
N GLN A 59 6.16 13.87 20.64
CA GLN A 59 5.09 14.83 20.96
C GLN A 59 4.00 14.26 21.88
N GLY A 60 4.12 13.01 22.33
CA GLY A 60 3.15 12.35 23.21
C GLY A 60 1.95 11.73 22.48
N LYS A 61 2.01 11.60 21.14
CA LYS A 61 0.91 11.03 20.35
C LYS A 61 0.96 9.51 20.30
N LEU A 62 -0.21 8.90 20.34
CA LEU A 62 -0.45 7.53 19.88
C LEU A 62 -0.34 7.47 18.35
N ILE A 63 0.17 6.34 17.83
CA ILE A 63 0.48 6.18 16.42
C ILE A 63 -0.42 5.13 15.78
N GLY A 64 -1.11 5.53 14.71
CA GLY A 64 -1.86 4.64 13.83
C GLY A 64 -1.09 4.29 12.55
N PHE A 65 -1.40 3.15 11.95
CA PHE A 65 -1.12 2.86 10.55
C PHE A 65 -2.43 2.68 9.77
N VAL A 66 -2.50 3.23 8.55
CA VAL A 66 -3.65 3.07 7.65
C VAL A 66 -3.25 2.27 6.42
N SER A 67 -3.79 1.06 6.28
CA SER A 67 -3.70 0.25 5.07
C SER A 67 -4.84 0.58 4.10
N ILE A 68 -4.49 0.76 2.82
CA ILE A 68 -5.44 1.04 1.74
C ILE A 68 -4.91 0.48 0.41
N PRO A 69 -5.76 -0.05 -0.50
CA PRO A 69 -5.33 -0.42 -1.84
C PRO A 69 -4.85 0.81 -2.64
N LEU A 70 -3.55 1.01 -2.84
CA LEU A 70 -3.04 2.07 -3.73
C LEU A 70 -2.92 1.66 -5.20
N SER A 71 -3.04 0.36 -5.48
CA SER A 71 -2.94 -0.19 -6.83
C SER A 71 -4.12 0.24 -7.71
N THR A 72 -3.85 0.52 -8.98
CA THR A 72 -4.88 0.78 -10.01
C THR A 72 -5.46 -0.50 -10.62
N ARG A 73 -4.93 -1.68 -10.24
CA ARG A 73 -5.40 -2.96 -10.75
C ARG A 73 -6.90 -3.14 -10.47
N GLY A 74 -7.62 -3.63 -11.47
CA GLY A 74 -9.05 -3.96 -11.33
C GLY A 74 -10.02 -2.78 -11.44
N GLY A 75 -9.54 -1.57 -11.77
CA GLY A 75 -10.37 -0.39 -12.01
C GLY A 75 -10.21 0.74 -10.98
N GLY A 76 -9.32 0.58 -9.99
CA GLY A 76 -8.97 1.64 -9.05
C GLY A 76 -8.17 2.77 -9.71
N TYR A 77 -8.16 3.93 -9.05
CA TYR A 77 -7.38 5.09 -9.45
C TYR A 77 -6.56 5.57 -8.27
N ARG A 78 -5.23 5.69 -8.45
CA ARG A 78 -4.29 5.88 -7.36
C ARG A 78 -4.56 7.17 -6.58
N ASP A 79 -4.88 8.25 -7.28
CA ASP A 79 -5.03 9.56 -6.65
C ASP A 79 -6.31 9.58 -5.80
N ILE A 80 -7.41 9.00 -6.30
CA ILE A 80 -8.63 8.79 -5.51
C ILE A 80 -8.33 7.95 -4.26
N ASN A 81 -7.64 6.82 -4.41
CA ASN A 81 -7.30 5.97 -3.27
C ASN A 81 -6.38 6.71 -2.27
N THR A 82 -5.55 7.63 -2.75
CA THR A 82 -4.70 8.48 -1.91
C THR A 82 -5.55 9.51 -1.13
N GLU A 83 -6.51 10.15 -1.78
CA GLU A 83 -7.46 11.07 -1.14
C GLU A 83 -8.33 10.34 -0.10
N VAL A 84 -8.78 9.12 -0.40
CA VAL A 84 -9.49 8.27 0.56
C VAL A 84 -8.59 7.95 1.76
N SER A 85 -7.30 7.66 1.53
CA SER A 85 -6.33 7.43 2.60
C SER A 85 -6.20 8.65 3.52
N GLU A 86 -6.18 9.85 2.94
CA GLU A 86 -6.14 11.11 3.68
C GLU A 86 -7.43 11.35 4.46
N GLN A 87 -8.59 11.10 3.85
CA GLN A 87 -9.88 11.19 4.54
C GLN A 87 -9.95 10.24 5.74
N ILE A 88 -9.45 9.01 5.62
CA ILE A 88 -9.38 8.04 6.72
C ILE A 88 -8.45 8.56 7.82
N LYS A 89 -7.23 9.01 7.48
CA LYS A 89 -6.30 9.62 8.43
C LYS A 89 -6.96 10.75 9.20
N ASN A 90 -7.54 11.72 8.49
CA ASN A 90 -8.20 12.88 9.08
C ASN A 90 -9.38 12.47 9.99
N LYS A 91 -10.14 11.44 9.60
CA LYS A 91 -11.23 10.90 10.43
C LYS A 91 -10.72 10.25 11.71
N LEU A 92 -9.62 9.50 11.65
CA LEU A 92 -9.01 8.87 12.83
C LEU A 92 -8.41 9.92 13.78
N GLU A 93 -7.67 10.88 13.26
CA GLU A 93 -7.10 11.98 14.05
C GLU A 93 -8.19 12.86 14.66
N LYS A 94 -9.28 13.12 13.95
CA LYS A 94 -10.46 13.78 14.51
C LYS A 94 -11.13 12.95 15.62
N ARG A 95 -11.25 11.63 15.42
CA ARG A 95 -11.89 10.73 16.39
C ARG A 95 -11.11 10.64 17.70
N PHE A 96 -9.79 10.51 17.62
CA PHE A 96 -8.92 10.31 18.78
C PHE A 96 -8.31 11.61 19.32
N GLY A 97 -8.44 12.72 18.59
CA GLY A 97 -7.87 14.03 18.91
C GLY A 97 -6.50 14.20 18.24
N ALA A 98 -6.36 15.21 17.38
CA ALA A 98 -5.15 15.44 16.57
C ALA A 98 -3.89 15.78 17.41
N ASP A 99 -4.09 16.27 18.64
CA ASP A 99 -3.02 16.53 19.60
C ASP A 99 -2.55 15.25 20.32
N HIS A 100 -3.32 14.17 20.24
CA HIS A 100 -3.08 12.92 20.97
C HIS A 100 -2.88 11.70 20.07
N PHE A 101 -3.21 11.81 18.80
CA PHE A 101 -3.13 10.71 17.84
C PHE A 101 -2.65 11.22 16.48
N TRP A 102 -1.79 10.43 15.85
CA TRP A 102 -1.37 10.64 14.47
C TRP A 102 -1.34 9.32 13.72
N ALA A 103 -1.83 9.29 12.48
CA ALA A 103 -1.79 8.09 11.65
C ALA A 103 -0.80 8.22 10.49
N LEU A 104 0.05 7.21 10.32
CA LEU A 104 0.84 7.01 9.11
C LEU A 104 -0.07 6.49 7.99
N ALA A 105 -0.22 7.27 6.93
CA ALA A 105 -0.99 6.93 5.74
C ALA A 105 -0.04 6.81 4.53
N PRO A 106 0.19 5.59 3.97
CA PRO A 106 1.10 5.35 2.85
C PRO A 106 0.86 6.25 1.64
N GLY A 107 -0.42 6.49 1.30
CA GLY A 107 -0.78 7.34 0.15
C GLY A 107 -0.21 8.76 0.24
N LEU A 108 -0.07 9.29 1.46
CA LEU A 108 0.42 10.65 1.71
C LEU A 108 1.92 10.73 1.94
N VAL A 109 2.51 9.67 2.52
CA VAL A 109 3.92 9.71 2.92
C VAL A 109 4.83 9.20 1.83
N GLU A 110 4.36 8.28 0.96
CA GLU A 110 5.18 7.65 -0.07
C GLU A 110 4.41 7.35 -1.37
N SER A 111 4.16 8.38 -2.17
CA SER A 111 3.58 8.18 -3.49
C SER A 111 4.56 7.55 -4.51
N SER A 112 5.82 7.28 -4.17
CA SER A 112 6.64 6.20 -4.77
C SER A 112 8.06 6.24 -4.21
N LEU A 113 8.62 5.08 -3.87
CA LEU A 113 10.08 4.92 -3.78
C LEU A 113 10.73 5.52 -5.04
N PRO A 114 11.79 6.33 -4.92
CA PRO A 114 12.49 6.92 -6.06
C PRO A 114 12.85 5.88 -7.11
N ARG A 115 12.80 6.28 -8.38
CA ARG A 115 13.26 5.41 -9.46
C ARG A 115 14.76 5.17 -9.33
N VAL A 116 15.17 3.91 -9.42
CA VAL A 116 16.57 3.50 -9.43
C VAL A 116 16.89 2.98 -10.83
N ASN A 117 17.94 3.49 -11.46
CA ASN A 117 18.34 3.11 -12.82
C ASN A 117 17.19 3.22 -13.86
N GLY A 118 16.30 4.20 -13.69
CA GLY A 118 15.14 4.38 -14.55
C GLY A 118 13.99 3.41 -14.29
N MET A 119 14.07 2.52 -13.29
CA MET A 119 13.02 1.58 -12.92
C MET A 119 12.29 2.04 -11.66
N SER A 120 10.99 1.80 -11.60
CA SER A 120 10.21 2.01 -10.36
C SER A 120 10.31 0.78 -9.48
N ALA A 121 10.25 0.97 -8.15
CA ALA A 121 10.16 -0.13 -7.20
C ALA A 121 8.94 -1.01 -7.50
N GLY A 122 9.11 -2.33 -7.40
CA GLY A 122 8.02 -3.30 -7.49
C GLY A 122 7.38 -3.56 -6.13
N GLY A 123 6.43 -4.50 -6.11
CA GLY A 123 5.75 -4.87 -4.86
C GLY A 123 6.65 -5.58 -3.84
N GLY A 124 7.72 -6.25 -4.28
CA GLY A 124 8.68 -6.88 -3.38
C GLY A 124 9.54 -5.85 -2.63
N GLU A 125 10.05 -4.84 -3.33
CA GLU A 125 10.76 -3.70 -2.72
C GLU A 125 9.84 -2.97 -1.73
N TYR A 126 8.60 -2.69 -2.17
CA TYR A 126 7.59 -2.01 -1.36
C TYR A 126 7.26 -2.80 -0.08
N MET A 127 6.98 -4.10 -0.19
CA MET A 127 6.60 -4.90 0.97
C MET A 127 7.77 -5.25 1.89
N TYR A 128 9.00 -5.37 1.38
CA TYR A 128 10.18 -5.46 2.24
C TYR A 128 10.29 -4.21 3.13
N MET A 129 10.24 -3.03 2.52
CA MET A 129 10.30 -1.76 3.24
C MET A 129 9.17 -1.62 4.27
N TRP A 130 7.91 -1.85 3.87
CA TRP A 130 6.79 -1.76 4.80
C TRP A 130 6.87 -2.79 5.91
N THR A 131 7.32 -4.02 5.63
CA THR A 131 7.52 -5.00 6.70
C THR A 131 8.50 -4.50 7.74
N GLU A 132 9.64 -3.97 7.32
CA GLU A 132 10.64 -3.42 8.23
C GLU A 132 10.08 -2.22 9.01
N VAL A 133 9.36 -1.30 8.37
CA VAL A 133 8.73 -0.16 9.06
C VAL A 133 7.70 -0.62 10.08
N LEU A 134 6.75 -1.46 9.66
CA LEU A 134 5.57 -1.84 10.44
C LEU A 134 5.91 -2.79 11.58
N ALA A 135 6.87 -3.70 11.38
CA ALA A 135 7.30 -4.62 12.41
C ALA A 135 8.32 -4.01 13.37
N GLY A 136 9.00 -2.92 12.99
CA GLY A 136 10.04 -2.29 13.80
C GLY A 136 11.30 -3.16 13.97
N PRO A 137 12.39 -2.62 14.51
CA PRO A 137 13.64 -3.35 14.72
C PRO A 137 13.50 -4.65 15.52
N GLN A 138 12.53 -4.72 16.44
CA GLN A 138 12.33 -5.90 17.27
C GLN A 138 11.34 -6.90 16.69
N GLY A 139 10.66 -6.57 15.58
CA GLY A 139 9.59 -7.40 15.03
C GLY A 139 8.32 -7.40 15.91
N LEU A 140 8.15 -6.39 16.77
CA LEU A 140 7.05 -6.26 17.72
C LEU A 140 6.08 -5.12 17.37
N GLY A 141 6.30 -4.40 16.26
CA GLY A 141 5.51 -3.25 15.86
C GLY A 141 5.49 -2.15 16.92
N GLU A 142 6.59 -2.01 17.66
CA GLU A 142 6.70 -1.23 18.90
C GLU A 142 6.46 0.27 18.75
N GLN A 143 6.45 0.78 17.52
CA GLN A 143 6.19 2.19 17.23
C GLN A 143 4.70 2.49 16.95
N PHE A 144 3.85 1.47 16.85
CA PHE A 144 2.42 1.60 16.53
C PHE A 144 1.55 1.22 17.72
N ASP A 145 0.40 1.88 17.83
CA ASP A 145 -0.62 1.66 18.86
C ASP A 145 -1.96 1.21 18.25
N LEU A 146 -2.16 1.39 16.94
CA LEU A 146 -3.38 1.00 16.22
C LEU A 146 -3.11 0.71 14.75
N ILE A 147 -3.73 -0.34 14.22
CA ILE A 147 -3.72 -0.65 12.78
C ILE A 147 -5.13 -0.50 12.22
N TYR A 148 -5.26 0.17 11.07
CA TYR A 148 -6.54 0.39 10.40
C TYR A 148 -6.49 -0.09 8.95
N PHE A 149 -7.36 -1.03 8.59
CA PHE A 149 -7.55 -1.49 7.22
C PHE A 149 -8.80 -0.86 6.61
N SER A 150 -8.66 -0.17 5.47
CA SER A 150 -9.78 0.46 4.78
C SER A 150 -10.78 -0.58 4.26
N GLY A 151 -12.07 -0.37 4.48
CA GLY A 151 -13.13 -1.20 3.94
C GLY A 151 -14.07 -0.47 2.99
N PRO A 152 -15.11 -1.15 2.47
CA PRO A 152 -16.05 -0.58 1.53
C PRO A 152 -16.75 0.69 2.03
N SER A 153 -17.02 0.79 3.35
CA SER A 153 -17.68 1.97 3.91
C SER A 153 -16.79 3.21 3.85
N ASP A 154 -15.48 3.05 3.93
CA ASP A 154 -14.55 4.19 3.80
C ASP A 154 -14.60 4.81 2.40
N PHE A 155 -14.63 3.99 1.34
CA PHE A 155 -14.82 4.46 -0.03
C PHE A 155 -16.24 4.97 -0.27
N ALA A 156 -17.26 4.29 0.25
CA ALA A 156 -18.64 4.75 0.17
C ALA A 156 -18.81 6.15 0.76
N ASN A 157 -18.17 6.43 1.90
CA ASN A 157 -18.19 7.76 2.52
C ASN A 157 -17.54 8.83 1.64
N TYR A 158 -16.45 8.52 0.94
CA TYR A 158 -15.79 9.45 0.03
C TYR A 158 -16.71 9.83 -1.15
N PHE A 159 -17.37 8.84 -1.77
CA PHE A 159 -18.24 9.06 -2.93
C PHE A 159 -19.69 9.45 -2.57
N GLY A 160 -20.05 9.50 -1.28
CA GLY A 160 -21.44 9.73 -0.86
C GLY A 160 -22.39 8.58 -1.21
N LEU A 161 -21.88 7.35 -1.27
CA LEU A 161 -22.67 6.14 -1.49
C LEU A 161 -23.47 5.82 -0.23
N ASN A 162 -24.73 5.47 -0.41
CA ASN A 162 -25.68 5.29 0.70
C ASN A 162 -26.65 4.12 0.49
N GLY A 163 -26.38 3.25 -0.48
CA GLY A 163 -27.24 2.13 -0.84
C GLY A 163 -28.36 2.48 -1.82
N SER A 164 -28.43 3.73 -2.30
CA SER A 164 -29.41 4.17 -3.30
C SER A 164 -28.70 4.78 -4.51
N ASP A 165 -28.88 4.13 -5.66
CA ASP A 165 -28.30 4.52 -6.96
C ASP A 165 -26.79 4.81 -6.90
N ASP A 166 -26.05 3.97 -6.17
CA ASP A 166 -24.61 4.19 -5.96
C ASP A 166 -23.81 4.10 -7.26
N LEU A 167 -24.24 3.26 -8.21
CA LEU A 167 -23.64 3.23 -9.55
C LEU A 167 -23.90 4.52 -10.35
N GLY A 168 -25.09 5.11 -10.26
CA GLY A 168 -25.40 6.40 -10.90
C GLY A 168 -24.56 7.54 -10.31
N LYS A 169 -24.34 7.55 -9.00
CA LYS A 169 -23.42 8.52 -8.35
C LYS A 169 -21.98 8.35 -8.79
N LEU A 170 -21.48 7.11 -8.85
CA LEU A 170 -20.13 6.84 -9.33
C LEU A 170 -19.96 7.22 -10.80
N GLN A 171 -20.97 6.97 -11.63
CA GLN A 171 -20.97 7.41 -13.02
C GLN A 171 -20.91 8.94 -13.13
N SER A 172 -21.74 9.64 -12.34
CA SER A 172 -21.74 11.10 -12.28
C SER A 172 -20.40 11.67 -11.81
N TYR A 173 -19.78 11.04 -10.81
CA TYR A 173 -18.43 11.39 -10.35
C TYR A 173 -17.42 11.22 -11.48
N LEU A 174 -17.39 10.05 -12.13
CA LEU A 174 -16.47 9.75 -13.22
C LEU A 174 -16.60 10.79 -14.35
N GLU A 175 -17.81 11.06 -14.82
CA GLU A 175 -18.07 12.06 -15.89
C GLU A 175 -17.71 13.49 -15.49
N ALA A 176 -17.83 13.84 -14.20
CA ALA A 176 -17.45 15.15 -13.69
C ALA A 176 -15.93 15.31 -13.56
N THR A 177 -15.23 14.24 -13.17
CA THR A 177 -13.77 14.22 -12.99
C THR A 177 -13.05 14.20 -14.34
N GLU A 178 -13.53 13.43 -15.32
CA GLU A 178 -12.96 13.41 -16.68
C GLU A 178 -12.93 14.79 -17.36
N LYS A 179 -13.85 15.69 -16.99
CA LYS A 179 -13.88 17.06 -17.52
C LYS A 179 -12.81 17.98 -16.93
N LYS A 180 -12.20 17.57 -15.82
CA LYS A 180 -11.28 18.40 -15.01
C LYS A 180 -9.86 17.85 -14.99
N ASP A 181 -9.69 16.56 -15.27
CA ASP A 181 -8.42 15.85 -15.17
C ASP A 181 -8.20 15.01 -16.45
N GLU A 182 -7.23 15.44 -17.25
CA GLU A 182 -6.86 14.78 -18.52
C GLU A 182 -6.26 13.39 -18.29
N GLN A 183 -5.51 13.18 -17.21
CA GLN A 183 -4.92 11.88 -16.88
C GLN A 183 -6.00 10.90 -16.46
N PHE A 184 -6.98 11.36 -15.67
CA PHE A 184 -8.17 10.58 -15.33
C PHE A 184 -8.98 10.23 -16.58
N ALA A 185 -9.22 11.20 -17.48
CA ALA A 185 -9.91 10.96 -18.74
C ALA A 185 -9.19 9.92 -19.62
N GLN A 186 -7.86 9.97 -19.67
CA GLN A 186 -7.07 8.97 -20.40
C GLN A 186 -7.19 7.57 -19.77
N ALA A 187 -7.19 7.48 -18.44
CA ALA A 187 -7.28 6.22 -17.71
C ALA A 187 -8.63 5.50 -17.89
N PHE A 188 -9.70 6.24 -18.21
CA PHE A 188 -11.06 5.72 -18.38
C PHE A 188 -11.66 6.02 -19.77
N SER A 189 -10.82 6.04 -20.80
CA SER A 189 -11.18 6.39 -22.17
C SER A 189 -12.02 5.34 -22.91
N THR A 190 -12.07 4.08 -22.44
CA THR A 190 -12.89 3.02 -23.06
C THR A 190 -14.09 2.60 -22.19
N PRO A 191 -15.19 2.08 -22.79
CA PRO A 191 -16.33 1.55 -22.03
C PRO A 191 -15.95 0.48 -21.01
N GLU A 192 -14.97 -0.37 -21.31
CA GLU A 192 -14.47 -1.43 -20.42
C GLU A 192 -13.76 -0.85 -19.20
N GLN A 193 -12.94 0.19 -19.39
CA GLN A 193 -12.25 0.89 -18.30
C GLN A 193 -13.25 1.61 -17.39
N ARG A 194 -14.24 2.29 -17.97
CA ARG A 194 -15.33 2.92 -17.20
C ARG A 194 -16.11 1.89 -16.40
N LYS A 195 -16.45 0.75 -17.01
CA LYS A 195 -17.10 -0.36 -16.30
C LYS A 195 -16.24 -0.91 -15.17
N ALA A 196 -14.92 -1.01 -15.38
CA ALA A 196 -13.99 -1.44 -14.34
C ALA A 196 -13.95 -0.45 -13.17
N PHE A 197 -13.94 0.86 -13.42
CA PHE A 197 -14.06 1.89 -12.38
C PHE A 197 -15.32 1.71 -11.54
N LEU A 198 -16.49 1.63 -12.21
CA LEU A 198 -17.78 1.47 -11.54
C LEU A 198 -17.81 0.19 -10.70
N HIS A 199 -17.34 -0.93 -11.26
CA HIS A 199 -17.28 -2.21 -10.56
C HIS A 199 -16.32 -2.17 -9.37
N TYR A 200 -15.15 -1.54 -9.52
CA TYR A 200 -14.17 -1.43 -8.44
C TYR A 200 -14.73 -0.63 -7.27
N TYR A 201 -15.15 0.61 -7.49
CA TYR A 201 -15.58 1.49 -6.40
C TYR A 201 -16.96 1.17 -5.81
N SER A 202 -17.79 0.40 -6.51
CA SER A 202 -19.07 -0.09 -5.94
C SER A 202 -18.94 -1.39 -5.14
N MET A 203 -17.98 -2.27 -5.47
CA MET A 203 -17.98 -3.64 -4.93
C MET A 203 -16.63 -4.12 -4.37
N LYS A 204 -15.51 -3.57 -4.85
CA LYS A 204 -14.16 -4.12 -4.54
C LYS A 204 -13.26 -3.16 -3.78
N ALA A 205 -13.56 -1.86 -3.74
CA ALA A 205 -12.72 -0.88 -3.09
C ALA A 205 -12.60 -1.16 -1.57
N SER A 206 -11.53 -1.87 -1.21
CA SER A 206 -11.18 -2.32 0.14
C SER A 206 -9.84 -3.03 0.10
N VAL A 207 -9.25 -3.25 1.27
CA VAL A 207 -8.00 -4.02 1.40
C VAL A 207 -8.12 -5.49 0.96
N ASN A 208 -9.34 -6.03 0.84
CA ASN A 208 -9.59 -7.43 0.47
C ASN A 208 -9.18 -7.79 -0.98
N PHE A 209 -8.88 -6.78 -1.80
CA PHE A 209 -8.49 -6.96 -3.20
C PHE A 209 -7.13 -6.29 -3.48
N SER A 210 -6.24 -6.34 -2.48
CA SER A 210 -4.92 -5.69 -2.50
C SER A 210 -3.84 -6.66 -2.06
N ASP A 211 -2.91 -6.97 -2.98
CA ASP A 211 -1.75 -7.81 -2.68
C ASP A 211 -0.92 -7.23 -1.51
N GLY A 212 -0.67 -5.92 -1.53
CA GLY A 212 0.09 -5.25 -0.47
C GLY A 212 -0.63 -5.28 0.88
N SER A 213 -1.94 -5.03 0.89
CA SER A 213 -2.70 -5.02 2.16
C SER A 213 -2.87 -6.43 2.75
N HIS A 214 -2.87 -7.46 1.91
CA HIS A 214 -2.82 -8.84 2.36
C HIS A 214 -1.50 -9.17 3.06
N ASP A 215 -0.38 -8.74 2.50
CA ASP A 215 0.92 -8.86 3.16
C ASP A 215 0.96 -8.04 4.46
N GLU A 216 0.46 -6.81 4.48
CA GLU A 216 0.32 -5.98 5.71
C GLU A 216 -0.50 -6.68 6.80
N TRP A 217 -1.62 -7.32 6.43
CA TRP A 217 -2.39 -8.14 7.37
C TRP A 217 -1.55 -9.27 7.94
N ASN A 218 -0.83 -10.00 7.09
CA ASN A 218 0.02 -11.11 7.49
C ASN A 218 1.20 -10.65 8.37
N ILE A 219 1.76 -9.46 8.13
CA ILE A 219 2.79 -8.82 8.97
C ILE A 219 2.23 -8.59 10.38
N PHE A 220 1.08 -7.92 10.51
CA PHE A 220 0.52 -7.63 11.82
C PHE A 220 0.00 -8.87 12.56
N ARG A 221 -0.45 -9.89 11.83
CA ARG A 221 -0.76 -11.21 12.42
C ARG A 221 0.49 -11.82 13.07
N ARG A 222 1.64 -11.82 12.37
CA ARG A 222 2.94 -12.31 12.89
C ARG A 222 3.44 -11.47 14.06
N VAL A 223 3.36 -10.14 13.97
CA VAL A 223 3.69 -9.24 15.08
C VAL A 223 2.85 -9.56 16.31
N ASN A 224 1.53 -9.66 16.16
CA ASN A 224 0.64 -9.97 17.29
C ASN A 224 0.84 -11.38 17.85
N GLU A 225 1.13 -12.37 17.01
CA GLU A 225 1.53 -13.70 17.46
C GLU A 225 2.77 -13.65 18.35
N ARG A 226 3.79 -12.89 17.92
CA ARG A 226 5.01 -12.67 18.68
C ARG A 226 4.76 -11.93 20.00
N ARG A 227 4.00 -10.82 19.96
CA ARG A 227 3.64 -10.04 21.16
C ARG A 227 2.86 -10.89 22.17
N ARG A 228 1.92 -11.73 21.73
CA ARG A 228 1.21 -12.65 22.65
C ARG A 228 2.16 -13.61 23.37
N ARG A 229 3.12 -14.18 22.64
CA ARG A 229 4.09 -15.12 23.19
C ARG A 229 5.08 -14.46 24.14
N GLU A 230 5.55 -13.26 23.82
CA GLU A 230 6.66 -12.60 24.52
C GLU A 230 6.20 -11.60 25.59
N LEU A 231 5.06 -10.93 25.38
CA LEU A 231 4.56 -9.82 26.22
C LEU A 231 3.18 -10.09 26.82
N GLY A 232 2.44 -11.06 26.28
CA GLY A 232 1.09 -11.43 26.72
C GLY A 232 -0.05 -10.84 25.90
N ILE A 233 -1.28 -11.28 26.19
CA ILE A 233 -2.48 -10.97 25.37
C ILE A 233 -2.84 -9.48 25.35
N VAL A 234 -2.63 -8.77 26.47
CA VAL A 234 -2.99 -7.35 26.62
C VAL A 234 -2.14 -6.43 25.76
N GLU A 235 -0.96 -6.89 25.36
CA GLU A 235 -0.01 -6.11 24.58
C GLU A 235 -0.29 -6.16 23.08
N GLN A 236 -1.25 -6.94 22.59
CA GLN A 236 -1.54 -6.99 21.15
C GLN A 236 -1.94 -5.62 20.58
N LEU A 237 -1.49 -5.34 19.36
CA LEU A 237 -1.94 -4.20 18.59
C LEU A 237 -3.41 -4.40 18.18
N PRO A 238 -4.31 -3.46 18.51
CA PRO A 238 -5.68 -3.51 18.03
C PRO A 238 -5.72 -3.26 16.52
N ILE A 239 -6.42 -4.13 15.79
CA ILE A 239 -6.61 -4.02 14.35
C ILE A 239 -8.08 -3.67 14.08
N TYR A 240 -8.28 -2.63 13.29
CA TYR A 240 -9.57 -2.15 12.82
C TYR A 240 -9.74 -2.48 11.33
N PHE A 241 -10.98 -2.76 10.93
CA PHE A 241 -11.40 -2.82 9.54
C PHE A 241 -12.70 -2.06 9.37
N ASP A 242 -12.76 -1.17 8.39
CA ASP A 242 -13.98 -0.44 8.02
C ASP A 242 -14.65 0.28 9.22
N GLY A 243 -13.84 0.93 10.06
CA GLY A 243 -14.28 1.69 11.23
C GLY A 243 -14.51 0.87 12.50
N ARG A 244 -14.44 -0.46 12.45
CA ARG A 244 -14.72 -1.35 13.59
C ARG A 244 -13.49 -2.14 14.00
N GLN A 245 -13.33 -2.35 15.30
CA GLN A 245 -12.30 -3.25 15.81
C GLN A 245 -12.65 -4.69 15.41
N MET A 246 -11.65 -5.44 14.96
CA MET A 246 -11.85 -6.81 14.51
C MET A 246 -11.85 -7.80 15.68
N PRO A 247 -12.70 -8.84 15.63
CA PRO A 247 -12.76 -9.85 16.68
C PRO A 247 -11.49 -10.73 16.66
N SER A 248 -11.09 -11.23 17.82
CA SER A 248 -9.86 -12.01 18.02
C SER A 248 -9.71 -13.18 17.04
N ALA A 249 -10.80 -13.93 16.80
CA ALA A 249 -10.79 -15.07 15.88
C ALA A 249 -10.39 -14.72 14.43
N VAL A 250 -10.60 -13.47 14.01
CA VAL A 250 -10.16 -13.01 12.69
C VAL A 250 -8.70 -12.56 12.73
N LEU A 251 -8.27 -11.87 13.79
CA LEU A 251 -6.90 -11.36 13.96
C LEU A 251 -5.82 -12.44 13.91
N GLU A 252 -6.17 -13.69 14.21
CA GLU A 252 -5.23 -14.80 14.26
C GLU A 252 -5.09 -15.53 12.93
N ARG A 253 -5.94 -15.22 11.93
CA ARG A 253 -5.92 -15.90 10.63
C ARG A 253 -5.00 -15.17 9.64
N SER A 254 -4.23 -15.95 8.89
CA SER A 254 -3.55 -15.45 7.70
C SER A 254 -4.53 -15.27 6.55
N VAL A 255 -4.23 -14.31 5.68
CA VAL A 255 -4.86 -14.16 4.36
C VAL A 255 -3.88 -14.61 3.28
N SER A 256 -4.32 -14.65 2.02
CA SER A 256 -3.42 -15.02 0.91
C SER A 256 -2.18 -14.12 0.91
N LYS A 257 -1.03 -14.64 0.48
CA LYS A 257 0.15 -13.81 0.23
C LYS A 257 -0.10 -12.90 -0.98
N GLY A 258 0.47 -11.71 -0.95
CA GLY A 258 0.54 -10.81 -2.10
C GLY A 258 1.87 -10.98 -2.82
N TYR A 259 2.89 -10.28 -2.32
CA TYR A 259 4.26 -10.27 -2.86
C TYR A 259 5.22 -11.14 -2.05
N GLU A 260 4.83 -11.59 -0.85
CA GLU A 260 5.62 -12.53 -0.04
C GLU A 260 5.80 -13.85 -0.80
N VAL A 261 7.04 -14.33 -0.92
CA VAL A 261 7.34 -15.63 -1.53
C VAL A 261 7.24 -16.76 -0.50
N SER A 262 6.95 -17.98 -0.93
CA SER A 262 7.11 -19.17 -0.09
C SER A 262 8.57 -19.59 -0.07
N ASP A 263 9.05 -20.01 1.09
CA ASP A 263 10.11 -21.01 1.13
C ASP A 263 9.49 -22.29 0.52
N GLU A 264 9.94 -22.70 -0.67
CA GLU A 264 9.64 -24.05 -1.17
C GLU A 264 10.29 -25.11 -0.29
#